data_AF-A0A946X3Y0-F1
#
_entry.id   AF-A0A946X3Y0-F1
#
_cell.length_a   1.000
_cell.length_b   1.000
_cell.length_c   1.000
_cell.angle_alpha   90.00
_cell.angle_beta   90.00
_cell.angle_gamma   90.00
#
_symmetry.space_group_name_H-M   'P 1'
#
loop_
_entity.id
_entity.type
_entity.pdbx_description
1 polymer ?
#
loop_
_entity_poly.entity_id
_entity_poly.type
_entity_poly.pdbx_seq_one_letter_code
_entity_poly.pdbx_strand_id
1 'polypeptide(L)'
;MSGGRATRRQFLATASGAAAYGLAARRALGRSSGRPSARQNILFIAIDDLNDWVGCLGGHPDVKTPNLDRLAARGVLFTNAHCPAPLCNASRAALMTGIRPSTSGVYRNAQPWRESPVLRDAVTLPQHLMASGYRATGAGKIYHGRFPDPASWDDYWPDKTHTRPGDPSPPEDTLPLNGIPKTAHFDWGPLDAAKEEMADWKVVDRTVEELGRDHAKPFFLACGIFRPHLPWYVPQEYFARYPLGSVTLPEIRADDLDDVPAAARKIARPQGDHANVIGHGQWRKAVQAYLASVSFADDCVGRLIDALDASAHAENTAIVLWSDHGWHLGEKLHWRKFALWEEATRNVLMCVAPGVTEPGGRCDAPVNLLDIYPTVVDLCGVPRRDELEGRSLTPLLTDPGAEWVRPTVTTYGRNNHSVRSRRWRYTRYSDGSEELYDHHADPMEWDNLAALPAHANAKADHAQWLPTVNAEEF
;
A
#
# COMPACT_ATOMS: atom_id res chain seq x y z
N MET A 1 -85.84 14.65 36.48
CA MET A 1 -84.87 15.38 35.64
C MET A 1 -83.94 14.35 35.02
N SER A 2 -83.84 14.38 33.69
CA SER A 2 -82.75 13.82 32.84
C SER A 2 -81.98 12.62 33.42
N GLY A 3 -82.24 11.37 33.03
CA GLY A 3 -82.06 10.87 31.67
C GLY A 3 -80.61 10.38 31.48
N GLY A 4 -80.34 9.07 31.59
CA GLY A 4 -78.97 8.55 31.39
C GLY A 4 -78.65 7.10 31.84
N ARG A 5 -79.50 6.13 31.47
CA ARG A 5 -79.25 4.69 31.18
C ARG A 5 -78.30 3.81 32.04
N ALA A 6 -78.97 2.97 32.83
CA ALA A 6 -78.80 1.52 33.03
C ALA A 6 -78.50 0.72 31.71
N THR A 7 -77.95 -0.50 31.61
CA THR A 7 -77.61 -1.59 32.56
C THR A 7 -76.94 -2.79 31.83
N ARG A 8 -76.14 -3.55 32.59
CA ARG A 8 -76.01 -5.03 32.74
C ARG A 8 -76.13 -6.01 31.53
N ARG A 9 -75.09 -6.86 31.51
CA ARG A 9 -75.05 -8.36 31.47
C ARG A 9 -75.71 -9.14 30.32
N GLN A 10 -74.82 -9.84 29.61
CA GLN A 10 -74.85 -11.24 29.14
C GLN A 10 -76.12 -11.78 28.47
N PHE A 11 -75.98 -12.14 27.20
CA PHE A 11 -76.65 -13.30 26.60
C PHE A 11 -75.82 -13.88 25.43
N LEU A 12 -75.90 -15.21 25.24
CA LEU A 12 -75.06 -16.09 24.42
C LEU A 12 -75.54 -16.25 22.96
N ALA A 13 -74.57 -16.68 22.12
CA ALA A 13 -74.66 -17.42 20.84
C ALA A 13 -75.18 -16.65 19.60
N THR A 14 -74.46 -16.56 18.47
CA THR A 14 -74.00 -17.70 17.65
C THR A 14 -72.88 -17.32 16.64
N ALA A 15 -71.91 -18.22 16.53
CA ALA A 15 -71.22 -18.73 15.33
C ALA A 15 -70.32 -17.83 14.44
N SER A 16 -69.05 -18.26 14.41
CA SER A 16 -68.13 -18.30 13.25
C SER A 16 -67.28 -17.06 12.94
N GLY A 17 -66.14 -16.95 13.64
CA GLY A 17 -65.02 -16.11 13.23
C GLY A 17 -63.72 -16.71 13.76
N ALA A 18 -62.95 -17.32 12.87
CA ALA A 18 -61.69 -17.98 13.19
C ALA A 18 -60.65 -17.00 13.76
N ALA A 19 -60.09 -17.32 14.94
CA ALA A 19 -58.86 -16.71 15.43
C ALA A 19 -58.00 -17.82 16.04
N ALA A 20 -57.25 -18.49 15.18
CA ALA A 20 -56.22 -19.42 15.60
C ALA A 20 -55.05 -18.64 16.21
N TYR A 21 -54.61 -19.10 17.38
CA TYR A 21 -53.25 -18.94 17.86
C TYR A 21 -52.27 -19.28 16.73
N GLY A 22 -51.48 -18.30 16.32
CA GLY A 22 -50.43 -18.48 15.33
C GLY A 22 -49.21 -17.71 15.80
N LEU A 23 -48.36 -18.39 16.56
CA LEU A 23 -46.95 -18.06 16.70
C LEU A 23 -46.44 -17.70 15.31
N ALA A 24 -46.17 -16.41 15.06
CA ALA A 24 -45.59 -15.97 13.80
C ALA A 24 -44.14 -16.47 13.78
N ALA A 25 -43.98 -17.73 13.38
CA ALA A 25 -42.76 -18.24 12.81
C ALA A 25 -42.42 -17.28 11.67
N ARG A 26 -41.46 -16.38 11.91
CA ARG A 26 -40.76 -15.70 10.84
C ARG A 26 -40.14 -16.81 10.02
N ARG A 27 -40.79 -17.15 8.91
CA ARG A 27 -40.14 -17.86 7.81
C ARG A 27 -38.88 -17.06 7.51
N ALA A 28 -37.74 -17.58 7.94
CA ALA A 28 -36.50 -17.33 7.26
C ALA A 28 -36.76 -17.75 5.82
N LEU A 29 -37.10 -16.77 4.98
CA LEU A 29 -36.94 -16.92 3.55
C LEU A 29 -35.45 -17.17 3.40
N GLY A 30 -35.13 -18.46 3.24
CA GLY A 30 -33.79 -18.89 2.92
C GLY A 30 -33.33 -18.04 1.75
N ARG A 31 -32.22 -17.32 1.95
CA ARG A 31 -31.42 -16.86 0.83
C ARG A 31 -31.16 -18.11 0.02
N SER A 32 -31.81 -18.20 -1.13
CA SER A 32 -31.48 -19.17 -2.15
C SER A 32 -29.96 -19.13 -2.29
N SER A 33 -29.33 -20.30 -2.17
CA SER A 33 -27.96 -20.54 -2.55
C SER A 33 -27.77 -20.03 -3.98
N GLY A 34 -27.36 -18.77 -4.11
CA GLY A 34 -26.87 -18.19 -5.34
C GLY A 34 -25.64 -18.99 -5.76
N ARG A 35 -25.41 -19.06 -7.07
CA ARG A 35 -24.26 -19.71 -7.73
C ARG A 35 -22.99 -19.68 -6.87
N PRO A 36 -22.09 -20.69 -6.94
CA PRO A 36 -20.75 -20.54 -6.37
C PRO A 36 -20.25 -19.17 -6.79
N SER A 37 -19.97 -18.27 -5.83
CA SER A 37 -19.67 -16.88 -6.15
C SER A 37 -18.62 -16.92 -7.24
N ALA A 38 -18.90 -16.29 -8.38
CA ALA A 38 -17.98 -16.30 -9.50
C ALA A 38 -16.60 -15.92 -8.95
N ARG A 39 -15.57 -16.69 -9.31
CA ARG A 39 -14.20 -16.43 -8.84
C ARG A 39 -13.88 -14.96 -9.13
N GLN A 40 -13.54 -14.20 -8.10
CA GLN A 40 -13.32 -12.77 -8.23
C GLN A 40 -12.11 -12.50 -9.13
N ASN A 41 -12.27 -11.57 -10.06
CA ASN A 41 -11.15 -11.01 -10.80
C ASN A 41 -10.35 -10.08 -9.88
N ILE A 42 -9.08 -9.86 -10.19
CA ILE A 42 -8.21 -8.94 -9.44
C ILE A 42 -7.64 -7.88 -10.39
N LEU A 43 -7.86 -6.61 -10.06
CA LEU A 43 -7.08 -5.47 -10.53
C LEU A 43 -6.06 -5.09 -9.45
N PHE A 44 -4.79 -5.31 -9.76
CA PHE A 44 -3.70 -5.20 -8.82
C PHE A 44 -2.82 -3.99 -9.16
N ILE A 45 -2.94 -2.91 -8.40
CA ILE A 45 -2.32 -1.62 -8.72
C ILE A 45 -1.14 -1.39 -7.78
N ALA A 46 0.06 -1.27 -8.33
CA ALA A 46 1.29 -0.97 -7.61
C ALA A 46 1.76 0.46 -7.92
N ILE A 47 2.15 1.23 -6.91
CA ILE A 47 2.73 2.57 -7.06
C ILE A 47 4.10 2.61 -6.38
N ASP A 48 5.13 2.98 -7.12
CA ASP A 48 6.52 2.96 -6.66
C ASP A 48 6.90 4.23 -5.88
N ASP A 49 7.47 4.09 -4.69
CA ASP A 49 7.96 5.19 -3.83
C ASP A 49 6.87 6.17 -3.33
N LEU A 50 5.58 5.79 -3.37
CA LEU A 50 4.48 6.60 -2.83
C LEU A 50 4.40 6.47 -1.30
N ASN A 51 4.65 7.57 -0.60
CA ASN A 51 4.45 7.69 0.85
C ASN A 51 2.99 8.04 1.21
N ASP A 52 2.74 8.41 2.46
CA ASP A 52 1.40 8.73 2.97
C ASP A 52 0.90 10.14 2.61
N TRP A 53 1.61 10.88 1.74
CA TRP A 53 1.19 12.18 1.22
C TRP A 53 0.08 12.02 0.18
N VAL A 54 -1.05 11.50 0.62
CA VAL A 54 -2.29 11.32 -0.13
C VAL A 54 -3.45 11.84 0.72
N GLY A 55 -4.47 12.41 0.07
CA GLY A 55 -5.54 13.16 0.75
C GLY A 55 -6.26 12.34 1.82
N CYS A 56 -6.59 11.09 1.51
CA CYS A 56 -7.30 10.17 2.40
C CYS A 56 -6.52 9.73 3.67
N LEU A 57 -5.19 9.90 3.67
CA LEU A 57 -4.31 9.70 4.83
C LEU A 57 -3.93 11.01 5.51
N GLY A 58 -4.07 12.15 4.84
CA GLY A 58 -3.76 13.47 5.38
C GLY A 58 -2.27 13.73 5.59
N GLY A 59 -1.38 12.97 4.93
CA GLY A 59 0.07 13.06 5.16
C GLY A 59 0.73 14.34 4.65
N HIS A 60 0.09 15.10 3.76
CA HIS A 60 0.58 16.42 3.35
C HIS A 60 -0.59 17.37 3.03
N PRO A 61 -0.60 18.62 3.54
CA PRO A 61 -1.75 19.52 3.43
C PRO A 61 -2.04 19.97 1.99
N ASP A 62 -1.01 20.06 1.14
CA ASP A 62 -1.19 20.58 -0.22
C ASP A 62 -1.56 19.52 -1.25
N VAL A 63 -1.44 18.23 -0.93
CA VAL A 63 -1.50 17.14 -1.93
C VAL A 63 -2.88 17.05 -2.59
N LYS A 64 -2.91 16.74 -3.88
CA LYS A 64 -4.13 16.62 -4.68
C LYS A 64 -4.23 15.23 -5.27
N THR A 65 -5.01 14.38 -4.62
CA THR A 65 -5.22 12.97 -5.02
C THR A 65 -6.69 12.56 -5.00
N PRO A 66 -7.57 13.24 -5.75
CA PRO A 66 -9.00 12.98 -5.71
C PRO A 66 -9.38 11.55 -6.12
N ASN A 67 -8.57 10.86 -6.94
CA ASN A 67 -8.88 9.50 -7.38
C ASN A 67 -8.51 8.45 -6.32
N LEU A 68 -7.40 8.62 -5.61
CA LEU A 68 -7.05 7.83 -4.44
C LEU A 68 -8.07 8.05 -3.32
N ASP A 69 -8.52 9.29 -3.10
CA ASP A 69 -9.55 9.59 -2.11
C ASP A 69 -10.89 8.93 -2.46
N ARG A 70 -11.26 8.96 -3.75
CA ARG A 70 -12.43 8.26 -4.27
C ARG A 70 -12.30 6.74 -4.10
N LEU A 71 -11.13 6.16 -4.34
CA LEU A 71 -10.91 4.73 -4.14
C LEU A 71 -11.02 4.34 -2.65
N ALA A 72 -10.41 5.12 -1.77
CA ALA A 72 -10.49 4.92 -0.33
C ALA A 72 -11.95 4.95 0.16
N ALA A 73 -12.77 5.86 -0.37
CA ALA A 73 -14.20 5.94 -0.04
C ALA A 73 -15.03 4.73 -0.54
N ARG A 74 -14.53 3.97 -1.53
CA ARG A 74 -15.25 2.81 -2.12
C ARG A 74 -15.05 1.49 -1.38
N GLY A 75 -14.03 1.39 -0.53
CA GLY A 75 -13.72 0.14 0.17
C GLY A 75 -13.04 0.40 1.51
N VAL A 76 -11.98 -0.36 1.79
CA VAL A 76 -11.23 -0.27 3.04
C VAL A 76 -9.87 0.38 2.79
N LEU A 77 -9.62 1.50 3.47
CA LEU A 77 -8.32 2.13 3.61
C LEU A 77 -7.61 1.60 4.86
N PHE A 78 -6.40 1.08 4.71
CA PHE A 78 -5.55 0.71 5.84
C PHE A 78 -4.64 1.88 6.20
N THR A 79 -4.85 2.49 7.38
CA THR A 79 -4.14 3.69 7.80
C THR A 79 -2.81 3.39 8.50
N ASN A 80 -2.52 2.12 8.78
CA ASN A 80 -1.32 1.63 9.45
C ASN A 80 -0.72 0.44 8.67
N ALA A 81 -0.58 0.63 7.36
CA ALA A 81 0.04 -0.34 6.47
C ALA A 81 1.54 -0.05 6.33
N HIS A 82 2.35 -1.12 6.32
CA HIS A 82 3.79 -1.02 6.19
C HIS A 82 4.39 -2.01 5.19
N CYS A 83 5.52 -1.62 4.60
CA CYS A 83 6.33 -2.49 3.76
C CYS A 83 7.10 -3.55 4.60
N PRO A 84 7.40 -4.73 4.03
CA PRO A 84 8.30 -5.70 4.66
C PRO A 84 9.78 -5.28 4.60
N ALA A 85 10.16 -4.44 3.63
CA ALA A 85 11.46 -3.80 3.55
C ALA A 85 11.34 -2.43 2.87
N PRO A 86 12.10 -1.41 3.29
CA PRO A 86 11.97 -0.06 2.75
C PRO A 86 12.91 0.11 1.53
N LEU A 87 12.75 -0.83 0.57
CA LEU A 87 13.53 -1.02 -0.65
C LEU A 87 12.67 -1.74 -1.68
N CYS A 88 12.61 -1.24 -2.92
CA CYS A 88 11.78 -1.82 -3.99
C CYS A 88 11.93 -3.34 -4.16
N ASN A 89 13.14 -3.87 -4.36
CA ASN A 89 13.33 -5.29 -4.68
C ASN A 89 12.93 -6.20 -3.53
N ALA A 90 13.47 -5.94 -2.33
CA ALA A 90 13.16 -6.74 -1.15
C ALA A 90 11.67 -6.66 -0.80
N SER A 91 11.04 -5.47 -0.90
CA SER A 91 9.62 -5.31 -0.63
C SER A 91 8.73 -6.07 -1.61
N ARG A 92 8.98 -5.88 -2.91
CA ARG A 92 8.17 -6.45 -3.98
C ARG A 92 8.35 -7.97 -4.06
N ALA A 93 9.58 -8.47 -3.92
CA ALA A 93 9.82 -9.92 -3.86
C ALA A 93 9.13 -10.54 -2.64
N ALA A 94 9.17 -9.88 -1.49
CA ALA A 94 8.50 -10.36 -0.28
C ALA A 94 6.98 -10.44 -0.45
N LEU A 95 6.34 -9.39 -0.99
CA LEU A 95 4.91 -9.41 -1.31
C LEU A 95 4.59 -10.57 -2.27
N MET A 96 5.29 -10.63 -3.40
CA MET A 96 4.98 -11.58 -4.46
C MET A 96 5.19 -13.03 -4.06
N THR A 97 6.10 -13.31 -3.13
CA THR A 97 6.37 -14.69 -2.64
C THR A 97 5.69 -15.01 -1.32
N GLY A 98 5.27 -13.99 -0.57
CA GLY A 98 4.76 -14.14 0.80
C GLY A 98 5.84 -14.43 1.84
N ILE A 99 7.12 -14.26 1.49
CA ILE A 99 8.28 -14.62 2.32
C ILE A 99 9.04 -13.35 2.74
N ARG A 100 9.37 -13.23 4.01
CA ARG A 100 10.02 -12.04 4.59
C ARG A 100 11.46 -11.86 4.08
N PRO A 101 11.97 -10.62 4.03
CA PRO A 101 13.39 -10.36 3.80
C PRO A 101 14.31 -11.10 4.77
N SER A 102 13.95 -11.15 6.06
CA SER A 102 14.72 -11.84 7.11
C SER A 102 14.77 -13.37 6.90
N THR A 103 13.74 -13.95 6.29
CA THR A 103 13.67 -15.38 5.96
C THR A 103 14.40 -15.69 4.65
N SER A 104 14.26 -14.81 3.65
CA SER A 104 14.78 -15.02 2.30
C SER A 104 16.24 -14.63 2.09
N GLY A 105 16.80 -13.74 2.90
CA GLY A 105 18.13 -13.16 2.69
C GLY A 105 18.17 -12.08 1.58
N VAL A 106 17.01 -11.68 1.04
CA VAL A 106 16.92 -10.60 0.05
C VAL A 106 16.75 -9.27 0.78
N TYR A 107 17.82 -8.50 0.87
CA TYR A 107 17.91 -7.25 1.62
C TYR A 107 18.21 -6.02 0.75
N ARG A 108 18.54 -6.16 -0.54
CA ARG A 108 19.00 -5.05 -1.39
C ARG A 108 18.38 -5.03 -2.78
N ASN A 109 18.35 -3.85 -3.41
CA ASN A 109 17.87 -3.66 -4.78
C ASN A 109 18.76 -4.30 -5.86
N ALA A 110 20.00 -4.65 -5.53
CA ALA A 110 20.95 -5.24 -6.47
C ALA A 110 21.02 -6.77 -6.40
N GLN A 111 20.25 -7.41 -5.50
CA GLN A 111 20.26 -8.86 -5.35
C GLN A 111 19.27 -9.53 -6.31
N PRO A 112 19.72 -10.47 -7.17
CA PRO A 112 18.83 -11.28 -7.98
C PRO A 112 18.03 -12.23 -7.08
N TRP A 113 16.81 -11.83 -6.73
CA TRP A 113 16.04 -12.48 -5.66
C TRP A 113 15.77 -13.97 -5.93
N ARG A 114 15.68 -14.41 -7.21
CA ARG A 114 15.57 -15.83 -7.60
C ARG A 114 16.84 -16.66 -7.36
N GLU A 115 17.98 -16.04 -7.04
CA GLU A 115 19.20 -16.73 -6.61
C GLU A 115 19.22 -17.01 -5.10
N SER A 116 18.29 -16.42 -4.33
CA SER A 116 18.10 -16.77 -2.92
C SER A 116 17.82 -18.27 -2.79
N PRO A 117 18.51 -19.00 -1.91
CA PRO A 117 18.23 -20.41 -1.66
C PRO A 117 16.77 -20.68 -1.27
N VAL A 118 16.10 -19.70 -0.63
CA VAL A 118 14.72 -19.79 -0.17
C VAL A 118 13.73 -19.40 -1.27
N LEU A 119 14.03 -18.37 -2.08
CA LEU A 119 13.09 -17.87 -3.09
C LEU A 119 13.23 -18.48 -4.48
N ARG A 120 14.32 -19.21 -4.76
CA ARG A 120 14.56 -19.85 -6.06
C ARG A 120 13.33 -20.61 -6.58
N ASP A 121 12.73 -21.42 -5.71
CA ASP A 121 11.58 -22.26 -6.04
C ASP A 121 10.26 -21.76 -5.40
N ALA A 122 10.26 -20.56 -4.80
CA ALA A 122 9.07 -20.00 -4.19
C ALA A 122 7.99 -19.72 -5.25
N VAL A 123 6.75 -20.14 -4.97
CA VAL A 123 5.62 -19.92 -5.87
C VAL A 123 5.06 -18.53 -5.63
N THR A 124 5.12 -17.69 -6.66
CA THR A 124 4.63 -16.31 -6.56
C THR A 124 3.11 -16.24 -6.64
N LEU A 125 2.54 -15.12 -6.18
CA LEU A 125 1.11 -14.85 -6.23
C LEU A 125 0.53 -15.05 -7.64
N PRO A 126 1.11 -14.46 -8.72
CA PRO A 126 0.62 -14.72 -10.07
C PRO A 126 0.74 -16.20 -10.49
N GLN A 127 1.85 -16.88 -10.18
CA GLN A 127 2.03 -18.30 -10.50
C GLN A 127 0.96 -19.17 -9.85
N HIS A 128 0.61 -18.88 -8.59
CA HIS A 128 -0.42 -19.60 -7.86
C HIS A 128 -1.81 -19.40 -8.43
N LEU A 129 -2.14 -18.16 -8.84
CA LEU A 129 -3.41 -17.87 -9.50
C LEU A 129 -3.49 -18.53 -10.89
N MET A 130 -2.42 -18.49 -11.68
CA MET A 130 -2.34 -19.19 -12.97
C MET A 130 -2.54 -20.70 -12.82
N ALA A 131 -1.87 -21.32 -11.86
CA ALA A 131 -2.06 -22.74 -11.55
C ALA A 131 -3.50 -23.06 -11.11
N SER A 132 -4.23 -22.06 -10.60
CA SER A 132 -5.63 -22.17 -10.18
C SER A 132 -6.62 -21.80 -11.30
N GLY A 133 -6.16 -21.56 -12.53
CA GLY A 133 -6.99 -21.31 -13.70
C GLY A 133 -7.27 -19.85 -14.02
N TYR A 134 -6.56 -18.91 -13.38
CA TYR A 134 -6.59 -17.50 -13.77
C TYR A 134 -5.73 -17.25 -15.01
N ARG A 135 -6.04 -16.18 -15.74
CA ARG A 135 -5.09 -15.54 -16.65
C ARG A 135 -4.39 -14.41 -15.90
N ALA A 136 -3.07 -14.44 -15.81
CA ALA A 136 -2.29 -13.39 -15.15
C ALA A 136 -1.52 -12.55 -16.18
N THR A 137 -1.82 -11.25 -16.23
CA THR A 137 -1.08 -10.31 -17.09
C THR A 137 -0.58 -9.12 -16.30
N GLY A 138 0.56 -8.56 -16.68
CA GLY A 138 1.14 -7.41 -16.02
C GLY A 138 1.56 -6.29 -16.98
N ALA A 139 1.67 -5.08 -16.46
CA ALA A 139 2.27 -3.96 -17.16
C ALA A 139 3.07 -3.07 -16.18
N GLY A 140 4.21 -2.54 -16.62
CA GLY A 140 5.00 -1.59 -15.83
C GLY A 140 5.77 -2.23 -14.66
N LYS A 141 5.85 -1.56 -13.50
CA LYS A 141 6.68 -1.99 -12.36
C LYS A 141 5.91 -2.80 -11.31
N ILE A 142 5.83 -4.12 -11.48
CA ILE A 142 5.32 -5.03 -10.42
C ILE A 142 6.47 -5.56 -9.57
N TYR A 143 7.41 -6.25 -10.20
CA TYR A 143 8.72 -6.58 -9.62
C TYR A 143 9.69 -5.40 -9.78
N HIS A 144 10.83 -5.46 -9.09
CA HIS A 144 11.92 -4.53 -9.36
C HIS A 144 12.43 -4.73 -10.80
N GLY A 145 12.57 -3.65 -11.57
CA GLY A 145 12.80 -3.72 -13.02
C GLY A 145 14.06 -4.46 -13.45
N ARG A 146 15.07 -4.58 -12.56
CA ARG A 146 16.28 -5.38 -12.83
C ARG A 146 16.06 -6.89 -12.70
N PHE A 147 15.04 -7.30 -11.94
CA PHE A 147 14.78 -8.71 -11.60
C PHE A 147 13.29 -9.05 -11.83
N PRO A 148 12.79 -8.94 -13.07
CA PRO A 148 11.46 -9.41 -13.41
C PRO A 148 11.38 -10.95 -13.29
N ASP A 149 10.17 -11.49 -13.24
CA ASP A 149 9.92 -12.93 -13.20
C ASP A 149 9.00 -13.34 -14.34
N PRO A 150 9.52 -13.59 -15.55
CA PRO A 150 8.72 -13.94 -16.72
C PRO A 150 7.76 -15.11 -16.51
N ALA A 151 8.16 -16.09 -15.69
CA ALA A 151 7.36 -17.26 -15.37
C ALA A 151 6.11 -16.96 -14.52
N SER A 152 6.00 -15.75 -13.96
CA SER A 152 4.83 -15.28 -13.23
C SER A 152 3.69 -14.79 -14.13
N TRP A 153 3.84 -14.78 -15.45
CA TRP A 153 2.90 -14.07 -16.31
C TRP A 153 2.54 -14.88 -17.55
N ASP A 154 1.26 -14.91 -17.90
CA ASP A 154 0.81 -15.33 -19.24
C ASP A 154 1.25 -14.29 -20.28
N ASP A 155 1.11 -13.01 -19.96
CA ASP A 155 1.50 -11.88 -20.81
C ASP A 155 2.02 -10.71 -19.96
N TYR A 156 2.92 -9.90 -20.53
CA TYR A 156 3.44 -8.73 -19.82
C TYR A 156 3.84 -7.63 -20.80
N TRP A 157 3.47 -6.38 -20.49
CA TRP A 157 3.82 -5.22 -21.30
C TRP A 157 4.82 -4.28 -20.59
N PRO A 158 5.81 -3.71 -21.32
CA PRO A 158 6.09 -3.90 -22.75
C PRO A 158 6.73 -5.25 -23.08
N ASP A 159 7.43 -5.86 -22.13
CA ASP A 159 8.00 -7.20 -22.27
C ASP A 159 8.17 -7.86 -20.89
N LYS A 160 8.19 -9.20 -20.84
CA LYS A 160 8.35 -9.98 -19.61
C LYS A 160 9.72 -9.82 -18.96
N THR A 161 10.75 -9.43 -19.72
CA THR A 161 12.13 -9.24 -19.25
C THR A 161 12.56 -7.77 -19.23
N HIS A 162 11.86 -6.91 -19.98
CA HIS A 162 12.09 -5.46 -20.00
C HIS A 162 10.79 -4.73 -19.72
N THR A 163 10.53 -4.45 -18.44
CA THR A 163 9.20 -4.02 -17.98
C THR A 163 8.97 -2.50 -18.01
N ARG A 164 10.01 -1.72 -18.28
CA ARG A 164 9.94 -0.25 -18.33
C ARG A 164 9.85 0.23 -19.79
N PRO A 165 8.74 0.84 -20.21
CA PRO A 165 8.67 1.49 -21.52
C PRO A 165 9.53 2.76 -21.54
N GLY A 166 9.80 3.28 -22.74
CA GLY A 166 10.47 4.58 -22.89
C GLY A 166 9.65 5.70 -22.26
N ASP A 167 10.34 6.55 -21.50
CA ASP A 167 9.78 7.70 -20.78
C ASP A 167 10.41 8.99 -21.35
N PRO A 168 9.65 10.08 -21.56
CA PRO A 168 10.24 11.35 -21.95
C PRO A 168 11.27 11.81 -20.93
N SER A 169 12.33 12.44 -21.41
CA SER A 169 13.44 12.90 -20.58
C SER A 169 13.93 14.26 -21.07
N PRO A 170 14.45 15.12 -20.17
CA PRO A 170 15.05 16.39 -20.57
C PRO A 170 16.27 16.15 -21.49
N PRO A 171 16.66 17.14 -22.31
CA PRO A 171 17.89 17.08 -23.09
C PRO A 171 19.11 16.82 -22.19
N GLU A 172 20.03 15.95 -22.62
CA GLU A 172 21.14 15.46 -21.80
C GLU A 172 22.04 16.59 -21.28
N ASP A 173 22.24 17.64 -22.07
CA ASP A 173 23.03 18.83 -21.74
C ASP A 173 22.37 19.77 -20.73
N THR A 174 21.10 19.55 -20.40
CA THR A 174 20.36 20.31 -19.38
C THR A 174 20.37 19.64 -18.01
N LEU A 175 20.87 18.40 -17.91
CA LEU A 175 20.86 17.64 -16.68
C LEU A 175 22.04 18.03 -15.75
N PRO A 176 21.83 18.07 -14.42
CA PRO A 176 20.56 17.83 -13.75
C PRO A 176 19.65 19.06 -13.74
N LEU A 177 18.34 18.86 -13.92
CA LEU A 177 17.36 19.96 -13.96
C LEU A 177 17.24 20.70 -12.63
N ASN A 178 17.47 20.01 -11.51
CA ASN A 178 17.48 20.63 -10.20
C ASN A 178 18.67 21.58 -9.98
N GLY A 179 19.67 21.58 -10.86
CA GLY A 179 20.85 22.44 -10.79
C GLY A 179 21.85 22.08 -9.68
N ILE A 180 21.69 20.94 -9.01
CA ILE A 180 22.64 20.45 -8.01
C ILE A 180 23.75 19.64 -8.73
N PRO A 181 25.05 19.91 -8.52
CA PRO A 181 26.09 19.19 -9.23
C PRO A 181 26.09 17.68 -8.96
N LYS A 182 26.21 16.86 -10.02
CA LYS A 182 26.36 15.38 -9.95
C LYS A 182 25.17 14.62 -9.35
N THR A 183 23.95 15.14 -9.45
CA THR A 183 22.73 14.52 -8.91
C THR A 183 21.71 14.08 -9.96
N ALA A 184 22.10 13.78 -11.19
CA ALA A 184 21.15 13.33 -12.23
C ALA A 184 20.35 12.05 -11.84
N HIS A 185 20.86 11.25 -10.89
CA HIS A 185 20.18 10.08 -10.31
C HIS A 185 19.17 10.42 -9.19
N PHE A 186 19.11 11.70 -8.79
CA PHE A 186 18.23 12.28 -7.79
C PHE A 186 17.83 13.68 -8.26
N ASP A 187 16.94 13.70 -9.23
CA ASP A 187 16.63 14.89 -10.02
C ASP A 187 15.12 15.11 -10.15
N TRP A 188 14.73 16.34 -10.47
CA TRP A 188 13.35 16.77 -10.58
C TRP A 188 13.20 18.00 -11.46
N GLY A 189 12.06 18.08 -12.14
CA GLY A 189 11.73 19.23 -12.98
C GLY A 189 10.53 18.97 -13.88
N PRO A 190 9.88 20.03 -14.36
CA PRO A 190 8.79 19.90 -15.32
C PRO A 190 9.32 19.43 -16.67
N LEU A 191 8.49 18.64 -17.36
CA LEU A 191 8.72 18.26 -18.75
C LEU A 191 7.84 19.08 -19.69
N ASP A 192 8.41 19.44 -20.84
CA ASP A 192 7.66 19.84 -22.03
C ASP A 192 7.28 18.58 -22.83
N ALA A 193 6.32 17.85 -22.28
CA ALA A 193 5.77 16.62 -22.85
C ALA A 193 4.30 16.50 -22.48
N ALA A 194 3.50 15.88 -23.33
CA ALA A 194 2.13 15.52 -22.98
C ALA A 194 2.12 14.36 -21.97
N LYS A 195 1.12 14.30 -21.10
CA LYS A 195 0.98 13.19 -20.13
C LYS A 195 0.84 11.84 -20.81
N GLU A 196 0.23 11.80 -22.00
CA GLU A 196 0.06 10.61 -22.84
C GLU A 196 1.40 10.02 -23.32
N GLU A 197 2.46 10.83 -23.36
CA GLU A 197 3.78 10.37 -23.76
C GLU A 197 4.53 9.67 -22.61
N MET A 198 4.11 9.89 -21.37
CA MET A 198 4.74 9.33 -20.18
C MET A 198 4.60 7.80 -20.12
N ALA A 199 5.63 7.13 -19.58
CA ALA A 199 5.67 5.68 -19.41
C ALA A 199 4.44 5.14 -18.67
N ASP A 200 4.08 5.75 -17.54
CA ASP A 200 2.95 5.32 -16.70
C ASP A 200 1.61 5.45 -17.40
N TRP A 201 1.44 6.47 -18.25
CA TRP A 201 0.21 6.64 -19.00
C TRP A 201 -0.01 5.50 -19.99
N LYS A 202 1.06 5.08 -20.68
CA LYS A 202 1.07 3.93 -21.60
C LYS A 202 0.88 2.59 -20.87
N VAL A 203 1.46 2.43 -19.68
CA VAL A 203 1.23 1.27 -18.80
C VAL A 203 -0.26 1.17 -18.44
N VAL A 204 -0.88 2.30 -18.07
CA VAL A 204 -2.31 2.37 -17.79
C VAL A 204 -3.13 2.08 -19.04
N ASP A 205 -2.76 2.62 -20.21
CA ASP A 205 -3.45 2.33 -21.48
C ASP A 205 -3.55 0.83 -21.74
N ARG A 206 -2.46 0.07 -21.57
CA ARG A 206 -2.51 -1.38 -21.74
C ARG A 206 -3.39 -2.09 -20.73
N THR A 207 -3.41 -1.63 -19.49
CA THR A 207 -4.28 -2.24 -18.47
C THR A 207 -5.75 -1.93 -18.77
N VAL A 208 -6.07 -0.70 -19.20
CA VAL A 208 -7.41 -0.28 -19.65
C VAL A 208 -7.87 -1.13 -20.85
N GLU A 209 -6.97 -1.38 -21.81
CA GLU A 209 -7.27 -2.26 -22.93
C GLU A 209 -7.56 -3.70 -22.49
N GLU A 210 -6.83 -4.27 -21.53
CA GLU A 210 -7.14 -5.60 -20.98
C GLU A 210 -8.47 -5.62 -20.23
N LEU A 211 -8.80 -4.57 -19.47
CA LEU A 211 -10.10 -4.43 -18.78
C LEU A 211 -11.28 -4.37 -19.76
N GLY A 212 -11.07 -3.80 -20.96
CA GLY A 212 -12.08 -3.71 -22.00
C GLY A 212 -12.32 -5.00 -22.81
N ARG A 213 -11.54 -6.07 -22.58
CA ARG A 213 -11.67 -7.34 -23.30
C ARG A 213 -12.67 -8.28 -22.64
N ASP A 214 -13.20 -9.20 -23.44
CA ASP A 214 -13.88 -10.39 -22.95
C ASP A 214 -12.86 -11.40 -22.44
N HIS A 215 -13.10 -11.95 -21.25
CA HIS A 215 -12.23 -12.95 -20.63
C HIS A 215 -13.02 -14.24 -20.37
N ALA A 216 -12.53 -15.35 -20.94
CA ALA A 216 -13.11 -16.67 -20.69
C ALA A 216 -12.69 -17.29 -19.34
N LYS A 217 -11.58 -16.80 -18.77
CA LYS A 217 -11.04 -17.18 -17.46
C LYS A 217 -11.14 -15.98 -16.52
N PRO A 218 -11.23 -16.19 -15.18
CA PRO A 218 -11.01 -15.08 -14.27
C PRO A 218 -9.58 -14.52 -14.46
N PHE A 219 -9.39 -13.25 -14.19
CA PHE A 219 -8.12 -12.57 -14.46
C PHE A 219 -7.44 -12.02 -13.20
N PHE A 220 -6.12 -11.92 -13.29
CA PHE A 220 -5.27 -11.11 -12.43
C PHE A 220 -4.54 -10.10 -13.32
N LEU A 221 -4.98 -8.85 -13.31
CA LEU A 221 -4.38 -7.75 -14.08
C LEU A 221 -3.54 -6.88 -13.16
N ALA A 222 -2.23 -6.90 -13.35
CA ALA A 222 -1.30 -6.13 -12.55
C ALA A 222 -0.81 -4.88 -13.30
N CYS A 223 -1.00 -3.70 -12.71
CA CYS A 223 -0.58 -2.42 -13.27
C CYS A 223 0.41 -1.74 -12.31
N GLY A 224 1.66 -1.60 -12.73
CA GLY A 224 2.74 -1.00 -11.92
C GLY A 224 3.14 0.38 -12.41
N ILE A 225 2.71 1.41 -11.67
CA ILE A 225 3.03 2.81 -11.89
C ILE A 225 4.41 3.12 -11.27
N PHE A 226 5.30 3.75 -12.04
CA PHE A 226 6.65 4.13 -11.66
C PHE A 226 6.68 5.44 -10.86
N ARG A 227 5.85 6.43 -11.16
CA ARG A 227 5.79 7.65 -10.33
C ARG A 227 5.13 7.35 -8.98
N PRO A 228 5.56 8.00 -7.88
CA PRO A 228 6.53 9.08 -7.80
C PRO A 228 8.00 8.66 -7.61
N HIS A 229 8.46 7.47 -8.04
CA HIS A 229 9.90 7.18 -8.03
C HIS A 229 10.69 8.16 -8.93
N LEU A 230 11.90 8.49 -8.46
CA LEU A 230 12.85 9.36 -9.16
C LEU A 230 13.17 8.90 -10.60
N PRO A 231 13.61 9.82 -11.47
CA PRO A 231 13.56 11.28 -11.28
C PRO A 231 12.11 11.79 -11.31
N TRP A 232 11.82 12.89 -10.61
CA TRP A 232 10.47 13.49 -10.55
C TRP A 232 10.22 14.37 -11.77
N TYR A 233 10.15 13.69 -12.92
CA TYR A 233 9.85 14.26 -14.21
C TYR A 233 8.42 13.91 -14.58
N VAL A 234 7.59 14.93 -14.64
CA VAL A 234 6.20 14.89 -15.08
C VAL A 234 5.88 16.17 -15.86
N PRO A 235 4.85 16.17 -16.72
CA PRO A 235 4.46 17.34 -17.49
C PRO A 235 4.28 18.61 -16.65
N GLN A 236 4.59 19.77 -17.24
CA GLN A 236 4.48 21.09 -16.61
C GLN A 236 3.09 21.37 -16.00
N GLU A 237 2.01 20.80 -16.56
CA GLU A 237 0.65 20.96 -16.03
C GLU A 237 0.50 20.44 -14.59
N TYR A 238 1.28 19.43 -14.19
CA TYR A 238 1.24 18.90 -12.81
C TYR A 238 1.97 19.82 -11.84
N PHE A 239 3.10 20.39 -12.25
CA PHE A 239 3.80 21.43 -11.48
C PHE A 239 2.93 22.67 -11.31
N ALA A 240 2.16 23.05 -12.33
CA ALA A 240 1.24 24.18 -12.27
C ALA A 240 0.12 24.02 -11.23
N ARG A 241 -0.20 22.78 -10.80
CA ARG A 241 -1.14 22.52 -9.69
C ARG A 241 -0.59 22.97 -8.34
N TYR A 242 0.72 23.17 -8.22
CA TYR A 242 1.42 23.47 -6.98
C TYR A 242 2.28 24.73 -7.14
N PRO A 243 1.72 25.95 -7.05
CA PRO A 243 2.51 27.17 -7.13
C PRO A 243 3.65 27.16 -6.10
N LEU A 244 4.90 27.37 -6.53
CA LEU A 244 6.08 27.15 -5.68
C LEU A 244 6.03 27.95 -4.37
N GLY A 245 5.51 29.18 -4.39
CA GLY A 245 5.40 30.04 -3.20
C GLY A 245 4.42 29.56 -2.15
N SER A 246 3.52 28.63 -2.46
CA SER A 246 2.51 28.09 -1.54
C SER A 246 2.79 26.66 -1.09
N VAL A 247 3.85 26.01 -1.59
CA VAL A 247 4.19 24.62 -1.22
C VAL A 247 4.69 24.58 0.22
N THR A 248 3.97 23.92 1.09
CA THR A 248 4.32 23.62 2.48
C THR A 248 5.51 22.67 2.52
N LEU A 249 6.45 22.89 3.44
CA LEU A 249 7.58 21.97 3.66
C LEU A 249 7.27 21.05 4.85
N PRO A 250 7.85 19.84 4.89
CA PRO A 250 7.80 19.01 6.08
C PRO A 250 8.35 19.74 7.30
N GLU A 251 7.72 19.52 8.46
CA GLU A 251 8.25 19.99 9.73
C GLU A 251 9.42 19.11 10.15
N ILE A 252 10.55 19.73 10.45
CA ILE A 252 11.76 19.03 10.90
C ILE A 252 12.35 19.70 12.13
N ARG A 253 13.07 18.92 12.94
CA ARG A 253 13.92 19.41 14.02
C ARG A 253 15.38 19.32 13.59
N ALA A 254 16.17 20.35 13.85
CA ALA A 254 17.60 20.34 13.52
C ALA A 254 18.38 19.34 14.40
N ASP A 255 17.83 19.03 15.58
CA ASP A 255 18.35 18.13 16.61
C ASP A 255 17.68 16.73 16.61
N ASP A 256 16.86 16.39 15.62
CA ASP A 256 16.11 15.11 15.49
C ASP A 256 17.01 13.85 15.45
N LEU A 257 18.32 14.03 15.33
CA LEU A 257 19.30 12.94 15.30
C LEU A 257 20.18 12.87 16.55
N ASP A 258 19.97 13.74 17.54
CA ASP A 258 20.84 13.82 18.73
C ASP A 258 20.63 12.62 19.67
N ASP A 259 19.40 12.14 19.79
CA ASP A 259 18.99 11.06 20.70
C ASP A 259 18.89 9.67 20.04
N VAL A 260 19.04 9.58 18.71
CA VAL A 260 19.04 8.29 18.01
C VAL A 260 20.41 7.59 18.10
N PRO A 261 20.49 6.26 17.98
CA PRO A 261 21.77 5.54 17.98
C PRO A 261 22.70 5.88 16.81
N ALA A 262 23.98 5.50 16.92
CA ALA A 262 24.96 5.70 15.85
C ALA A 262 24.59 4.95 14.55
N ALA A 263 23.99 3.76 14.66
CA ALA A 263 23.48 3.00 13.51
C ALA A 263 22.40 3.79 12.75
N ALA A 264 21.45 4.37 13.48
CA ALA A 264 20.38 5.20 12.94
C ALA A 264 20.92 6.49 12.27
N ARG A 265 21.85 7.21 12.92
CA ARG A 265 22.53 8.38 12.31
C ARG A 265 23.27 8.05 11.01
N LYS A 266 23.91 6.88 10.93
CA LYS A 266 24.59 6.40 9.71
C LYS A 266 23.60 6.09 8.59
N ILE A 267 22.38 5.69 8.93
CA ILE A 267 21.27 5.50 7.97
C ILE A 267 20.74 6.85 7.48
N ALA A 268 20.48 7.80 8.38
CA ALA A 268 20.00 9.14 8.03
C ALA A 268 20.93 9.85 7.02
N ARG A 269 22.25 9.78 7.25
CA ARG A 269 23.28 10.47 6.45
C ARG A 269 22.96 11.97 6.29
N PRO A 270 22.85 12.75 7.38
CA PRO A 270 22.40 14.15 7.32
C PRO A 270 23.29 15.03 6.42
N GLN A 271 24.58 14.71 6.28
CA GLN A 271 25.52 15.41 5.40
C GLN A 271 25.45 14.98 3.91
N GLY A 272 24.55 14.05 3.57
CA GLY A 272 24.31 13.57 2.22
C GLY A 272 23.26 14.41 1.50
N ASP A 273 22.18 13.75 1.05
CA ASP A 273 21.12 14.38 0.27
C ASP A 273 20.49 15.58 0.99
N HIS A 274 20.28 15.48 2.31
CA HIS A 274 19.64 16.55 3.09
C HIS A 274 20.43 17.85 3.07
N ALA A 275 21.69 17.83 3.51
CA ALA A 275 22.57 18.99 3.45
C ALA A 275 22.73 19.52 2.02
N ASN A 276 22.81 18.64 1.02
CA ASN A 276 22.98 19.05 -0.38
C ASN A 276 21.75 19.78 -0.93
N VAL A 277 20.53 19.27 -0.66
CA VAL A 277 19.27 19.88 -1.11
C VAL A 277 19.04 21.24 -0.43
N ILE A 278 19.29 21.34 0.88
CA ILE A 278 19.16 22.61 1.60
C ILE A 278 20.21 23.61 1.14
N GLY A 279 21.47 23.20 1.02
CA GLY A 279 22.58 24.07 0.61
C GLY A 279 22.39 24.72 -0.76
N HIS A 280 21.63 24.10 -1.66
CA HIS A 280 21.28 24.64 -2.98
C HIS A 280 19.91 25.32 -3.02
N GLY A 281 19.20 25.46 -1.89
CA GLY A 281 17.88 26.09 -1.83
C GLY A 281 16.80 25.33 -2.61
N GLN A 282 16.94 24.00 -2.73
CA GLN A 282 16.09 23.19 -3.61
C GLN A 282 14.96 22.47 -2.90
N TRP A 283 14.91 22.49 -1.57
CA TRP A 283 13.96 21.67 -0.81
C TRP A 283 12.50 21.89 -1.24
N ARG A 284 12.05 23.14 -1.36
CA ARG A 284 10.67 23.45 -1.77
C ARG A 284 10.35 22.99 -3.19
N LYS A 285 11.32 23.04 -4.10
CA LYS A 285 11.17 22.56 -5.49
C LYS A 285 11.13 21.03 -5.55
N ALA A 286 11.92 20.36 -4.72
CA ALA A 286 11.89 18.91 -4.55
C ALA A 286 10.52 18.43 -4.03
N VAL A 287 9.98 19.08 -2.97
CA VAL A 287 8.63 18.82 -2.45
C VAL A 287 7.56 19.08 -3.51
N GLN A 288 7.63 20.21 -4.22
CA GLN A 288 6.73 20.52 -5.33
C GLN A 288 6.72 19.41 -6.40
N ALA A 289 7.90 18.94 -6.79
CA ALA A 289 8.03 17.92 -7.82
C ALA A 289 7.52 16.54 -7.38
N TYR A 290 7.72 16.17 -6.11
CA TYR A 290 7.14 14.96 -5.55
C TYR A 290 5.60 15.04 -5.55
N LEU A 291 5.03 16.14 -5.06
CA LEU A 291 3.57 16.38 -5.10
C LEU A 291 3.00 16.35 -6.53
N ALA A 292 3.71 16.95 -7.49
CA ALA A 292 3.35 16.90 -8.91
C ALA A 292 3.35 15.44 -9.44
N SER A 293 4.36 14.66 -9.07
CA SER A 293 4.47 13.25 -9.45
C SER A 293 3.39 12.37 -8.82
N VAL A 294 3.02 12.65 -7.56
CA VAL A 294 1.91 12.00 -6.86
C VAL A 294 0.58 12.29 -7.55
N SER A 295 0.31 13.55 -7.94
CA SER A 295 -0.91 13.88 -8.70
C SER A 295 -0.97 13.24 -10.09
N PHE A 296 0.18 13.07 -10.76
CA PHE A 296 0.23 12.34 -12.02
C PHE A 296 -0.10 10.85 -11.83
N ALA A 297 0.45 10.22 -10.79
CA ALA A 297 0.10 8.86 -10.43
C ALA A 297 -1.39 8.73 -10.04
N ASP A 298 -1.96 9.71 -9.34
CA ASP A 298 -3.39 9.77 -9.02
C ASP A 298 -4.28 9.82 -10.28
N ASP A 299 -3.95 10.67 -11.25
CA ASP A 299 -4.68 10.74 -12.53
C ASP A 299 -4.61 9.38 -13.27
N CYS A 300 -3.45 8.71 -13.26
CA CYS A 300 -3.29 7.34 -13.78
C CYS A 300 -4.20 6.33 -13.07
N VAL A 301 -4.31 6.40 -11.74
CA VAL A 301 -5.23 5.56 -10.95
C VAL A 301 -6.69 5.85 -11.31
N GLY A 302 -7.07 7.12 -11.46
CA GLY A 302 -8.41 7.51 -11.87
C GLY A 302 -8.85 6.84 -13.16
N ARG A 303 -7.97 6.80 -14.17
CA ARG A 303 -8.22 6.14 -15.45
C ARG A 303 -8.46 4.63 -15.32
N LEU A 304 -7.68 3.95 -14.49
CA LEU A 304 -7.86 2.51 -14.23
C LEU A 304 -9.23 2.23 -13.58
N ILE A 305 -9.58 3.06 -12.59
CA ILE A 305 -10.86 2.94 -11.88
C ILE A 305 -12.03 3.18 -12.84
N ASP A 306 -11.97 4.25 -13.62
CA ASP A 306 -13.05 4.60 -14.56
C ASP A 306 -13.21 3.54 -15.66
N ALA A 307 -12.10 2.98 -16.14
CA ALA A 307 -12.13 1.88 -17.11
C ALA A 307 -12.73 0.59 -16.52
N LEU A 308 -12.39 0.25 -15.27
CA LEU A 308 -13.00 -0.90 -14.61
C LEU A 308 -14.50 -0.69 -14.44
N ASP A 309 -14.92 0.48 -13.96
CA ASP A 309 -16.34 0.81 -13.74
C ASP A 309 -17.15 0.78 -15.06
N ALA A 310 -16.54 1.16 -16.17
CA ALA A 310 -17.14 1.09 -17.51
C ALA A 310 -17.13 -0.31 -18.13
N SER A 311 -16.37 -1.26 -17.56
CA SER A 311 -16.23 -2.61 -18.11
C SER A 311 -17.36 -3.55 -17.67
N ALA A 312 -17.52 -4.66 -18.38
CA ALA A 312 -18.43 -5.74 -17.98
C ALA A 312 -17.99 -6.47 -16.68
N HIS A 313 -16.81 -6.15 -16.14
CA HIS A 313 -16.18 -6.85 -15.03
C HIS A 313 -16.28 -6.10 -13.68
N ALA A 314 -16.86 -4.90 -13.66
CA ALA A 314 -16.91 -4.02 -12.48
C ALA A 314 -17.43 -4.73 -11.22
N GLU A 315 -18.55 -5.44 -11.34
CA GLU A 315 -19.25 -6.08 -10.21
C GLU A 315 -18.56 -7.35 -9.68
N ASN A 316 -17.52 -7.85 -10.34
CA ASN A 316 -16.79 -9.07 -9.95
C ASN A 316 -15.27 -8.86 -9.79
N THR A 317 -14.79 -7.62 -9.83
CA THR A 317 -13.35 -7.35 -9.75
C THR A 317 -12.99 -6.69 -8.44
N ALA A 318 -12.13 -7.32 -7.66
CA ALA A 318 -11.50 -6.69 -6.52
C ALA A 318 -10.32 -5.82 -6.97
N ILE A 319 -10.20 -4.62 -6.41
CA ILE A 319 -9.07 -3.71 -6.57
C ILE A 319 -8.19 -3.85 -5.32
N VAL A 320 -6.91 -4.12 -5.52
CA VAL A 320 -5.88 -4.06 -4.47
C VAL A 320 -4.84 -3.02 -4.91
N LEU A 321 -4.87 -1.85 -4.29
CA LEU A 321 -3.90 -0.78 -4.52
C LEU A 321 -2.89 -0.76 -3.38
N TRP A 322 -1.61 -0.75 -3.72
CA TRP A 322 -0.52 -0.70 -2.76
C TRP A 322 0.66 0.13 -3.26
N SER A 323 1.39 0.77 -2.34
CA SER A 323 2.74 1.27 -2.60
C SER A 323 3.81 0.38 -1.95
N ASP A 324 4.98 0.28 -2.57
CA ASP A 324 5.99 -0.71 -2.16
C ASP A 324 6.73 -0.35 -0.88
N HIS A 325 6.81 0.94 -0.55
CA HIS A 325 7.29 1.51 0.71
C HIS A 325 7.04 3.02 0.69
N GLY A 326 7.39 3.72 1.76
CA GLY A 326 7.30 5.18 1.85
C GLY A 326 8.53 5.90 1.29
N TRP A 327 8.68 7.17 1.67
CA TRP A 327 9.72 8.08 1.19
C TRP A 327 9.85 9.32 2.10
N HIS A 328 11.08 9.63 2.52
CA HIS A 328 11.45 10.87 3.21
C HIS A 328 11.77 11.99 2.24
N LEU A 329 11.33 13.20 2.57
CA LEU A 329 11.63 14.45 1.89
C LEU A 329 12.25 15.48 2.85
N GLY A 330 12.97 15.03 3.88
CA GLY A 330 13.72 15.88 4.80
C GLY A 330 13.52 15.53 6.27
N GLU A 331 12.44 14.84 6.61
CA GLU A 331 12.16 14.29 7.95
C GLU A 331 13.36 13.47 8.44
N LYS A 332 13.70 13.57 9.74
CA LYS A 332 14.91 12.97 10.33
C LYS A 332 16.22 13.33 9.62
N LEU A 333 16.26 14.50 8.99
CA LEU A 333 17.38 14.96 8.16
C LEU A 333 17.76 13.91 7.10
N HIS A 334 16.80 13.09 6.68
CA HIS A 334 16.94 11.99 5.75
C HIS A 334 16.15 12.26 4.47
N TRP A 335 16.53 11.56 3.41
CA TRP A 335 15.82 11.57 2.13
C TRP A 335 15.76 10.15 1.61
N ARG A 336 14.77 9.89 0.75
CA ARG A 336 14.51 8.57 0.16
C ARG A 336 13.92 7.60 1.18
N LYS A 337 14.04 6.32 0.88
CA LYS A 337 13.34 5.20 1.53
C LYS A 337 14.20 4.42 2.50
N PHE A 338 15.51 4.63 2.56
CA PHE A 338 16.42 3.63 3.11
C PHE A 338 16.53 3.63 4.65
N ALA A 339 15.40 3.62 5.36
CA ALA A 339 15.34 3.72 6.81
C ALA A 339 14.19 2.91 7.42
N LEU A 340 14.23 2.74 8.75
CA LEU A 340 13.25 1.97 9.53
C LEU A 340 12.19 2.83 10.23
N TRP A 341 12.19 4.14 9.97
CA TRP A 341 11.24 5.12 10.51
C TRP A 341 9.88 5.08 9.80
N GLU A 342 8.90 5.77 10.36
CA GLU A 342 7.53 5.80 9.85
C GLU A 342 7.49 6.20 8.37
N GLU A 343 8.13 7.29 7.96
CA GLU A 343 8.01 7.86 6.62
C GLU A 343 8.57 6.94 5.54
N ALA A 344 9.58 6.12 5.85
CA ALA A 344 10.15 5.13 4.94
C ALA A 344 9.33 3.84 4.87
N THR A 345 8.66 3.47 5.96
CA THR A 345 8.04 2.14 6.09
C THR A 345 6.53 2.15 5.85
N ARG A 346 5.85 3.25 6.19
CA ARG A 346 4.41 3.44 6.01
C ARG A 346 4.13 3.57 4.52
N ASN A 347 3.11 2.85 4.07
CA ASN A 347 2.73 2.81 2.67
C ASN A 347 1.22 3.00 2.50
N VAL A 348 0.79 3.18 1.26
CA VAL A 348 -0.62 3.29 0.92
C VAL A 348 -1.14 1.89 0.62
N LEU A 349 -2.22 1.48 1.28
CA LEU A 349 -2.91 0.21 1.00
C LEU A 349 -4.42 0.42 1.04
N MET A 350 -5.08 0.10 -0.07
CA MET A 350 -6.53 0.16 -0.23
C MET A 350 -7.05 -1.10 -0.90
N CYS A 351 -8.17 -1.60 -0.42
CA CYS A 351 -8.84 -2.75 -1.00
C CYS A 351 -10.31 -2.44 -1.24
N VAL A 352 -10.79 -2.71 -2.45
CA VAL A 352 -12.21 -2.73 -2.80
C VAL A 352 -12.51 -4.14 -3.31
N ALA A 353 -13.39 -4.88 -2.65
CA ALA A 353 -13.74 -6.23 -3.08
C ALA A 353 -15.27 -6.38 -3.08
N PRO A 354 -15.92 -6.46 -4.26
CA PRO A 354 -17.37 -6.58 -4.36
C PRO A 354 -17.94 -7.74 -3.52
N GLY A 355 -18.90 -7.44 -2.65
CA GLY A 355 -19.50 -8.41 -1.73
C GLY A 355 -18.66 -8.79 -0.51
N VAL A 356 -17.50 -8.15 -0.31
CA VAL A 356 -16.62 -8.33 0.85
C VAL A 356 -16.43 -7.02 1.61
N THR A 357 -16.00 -5.96 0.92
CA THR A 357 -15.77 -4.64 1.53
C THR A 357 -17.02 -3.78 1.47
N GLU A 358 -17.27 -3.01 2.53
CA GLU A 358 -18.25 -1.93 2.55
C GLU A 358 -17.59 -0.57 2.24
N PRO A 359 -18.29 0.37 1.58
CA PRO A 359 -17.76 1.71 1.32
C PRO A 359 -17.39 2.49 2.59
N GLY A 360 -16.28 3.24 2.54
CA GLY A 360 -15.84 4.13 3.61
C GLY A 360 -15.16 3.45 4.79
N GLY A 361 -14.78 2.17 4.66
CA GLY A 361 -14.06 1.44 5.69
C GLY A 361 -12.69 2.05 5.96
N ARG A 362 -12.35 2.22 7.23
CA ARG A 362 -11.02 2.65 7.69
C ARG A 362 -10.53 1.69 8.74
N CYS A 363 -9.34 1.11 8.51
CA CYS A 363 -8.73 0.11 9.38
C CYS A 363 -7.39 0.63 9.90
N ASP A 364 -7.26 0.73 11.23
CA ASP A 364 -6.03 1.19 11.92
C ASP A 364 -5.11 0.05 12.36
N ALA A 365 -5.47 -1.18 12.03
CA ALA A 365 -4.69 -2.36 12.36
C ALA A 365 -3.30 -2.29 11.69
N PRO A 366 -2.22 -2.62 12.41
CA PRO A 366 -0.88 -2.69 11.83
C PRO A 366 -0.79 -3.88 10.87
N VAL A 367 -0.78 -3.60 9.57
CA VAL A 367 -0.73 -4.61 8.50
C VAL A 367 0.55 -4.50 7.69
N ASN A 368 0.88 -5.55 6.94
CA ASN A 368 2.07 -5.61 6.12
C ASN A 368 1.72 -5.96 4.67
N LEU A 369 2.50 -5.53 3.68
CA LEU A 369 2.30 -5.98 2.29
C LEU A 369 2.35 -7.51 2.13
N LEU A 370 3.06 -8.22 3.01
CA LEU A 370 3.05 -9.70 3.04
C LEU A 370 1.64 -10.29 3.22
N ASP A 371 0.74 -9.54 3.83
CA ASP A 371 -0.64 -9.95 4.08
C ASP A 371 -1.48 -9.96 2.79
N ILE A 372 -1.02 -9.30 1.72
CA ILE A 372 -1.73 -9.21 0.44
C ILE A 372 -1.84 -10.56 -0.26
N TYR A 373 -0.75 -11.33 -0.36
CA TYR A 373 -0.80 -12.65 -1.04
C TYR A 373 -1.87 -13.57 -0.41
N PRO A 374 -1.86 -13.89 0.90
CA PRO A 374 -2.91 -14.73 1.48
C PRO A 374 -4.31 -14.09 1.38
N THR A 375 -4.42 -12.76 1.34
CA THR A 375 -5.70 -12.06 1.11
C THR A 375 -6.25 -12.34 -0.29
N VAL A 376 -5.43 -12.18 -1.33
CA VAL A 376 -5.83 -12.44 -2.72
C VAL A 376 -6.21 -13.91 -2.90
N VAL A 377 -5.48 -14.83 -2.25
CA VAL A 377 -5.82 -16.26 -2.23
C VAL A 377 -7.22 -16.49 -1.67
N ASP A 378 -7.55 -15.87 -0.53
CA ASP A 378 -8.87 -16.00 0.10
C ASP A 378 -9.98 -15.35 -0.76
N LEU A 379 -9.76 -14.15 -1.31
CA LEU A 379 -10.72 -13.45 -2.18
C LEU A 379 -11.04 -14.26 -3.44
N CYS A 380 -10.02 -14.87 -4.04
CA CYS A 380 -10.15 -15.68 -5.24
C CYS A 380 -10.73 -17.09 -4.99
N GLY A 381 -10.81 -17.53 -3.72
CA GLY A 381 -11.26 -18.86 -3.34
C GLY A 381 -10.36 -19.99 -3.89
N VAL A 382 -9.06 -19.73 -4.01
CA VAL A 382 -8.07 -20.71 -4.51
C VAL A 382 -7.38 -21.44 -3.33
N PRO A 383 -6.68 -22.57 -3.57
CA PRO A 383 -6.06 -23.32 -2.47
C PRO A 383 -5.12 -22.45 -1.63
N ARG A 384 -5.21 -22.60 -0.30
CA ARG A 384 -4.31 -21.91 0.63
C ARG A 384 -2.89 -22.47 0.55
N ARG A 385 -1.93 -21.63 0.94
CA ARG A 385 -0.49 -21.95 0.99
C ARG A 385 0.00 -21.72 2.42
N ASP A 386 0.50 -22.77 3.07
CA ASP A 386 0.87 -22.76 4.49
C ASP A 386 2.23 -22.10 4.73
N GLU A 387 3.05 -21.97 3.68
CA GLU A 387 4.38 -21.36 3.73
C GLU A 387 4.37 -19.82 3.74
N LEU A 388 3.22 -19.17 3.53
CA LEU A 388 3.12 -17.72 3.49
C LEU A 388 3.28 -17.14 4.91
N GLU A 389 4.15 -16.16 5.07
CA GLU A 389 4.46 -15.56 6.38
C GLU A 389 3.54 -14.37 6.75
N GLY A 390 2.73 -13.93 5.78
CA GLY A 390 1.64 -12.96 5.97
C GLY A 390 0.37 -13.59 6.52
N ARG A 391 -0.62 -12.76 6.85
CA ARG A 391 -1.95 -13.19 7.31
C ARG A 391 -3.01 -12.50 6.47
N SER A 392 -3.98 -13.27 5.98
CA SER A 392 -5.10 -12.72 5.19
C SER A 392 -5.80 -11.57 5.91
N LEU A 393 -6.01 -10.48 5.18
CA LEU A 393 -6.72 -9.26 5.58
C LEU A 393 -8.23 -9.40 5.42
N THR A 394 -8.74 -10.50 4.85
CA THR A 394 -10.19 -10.71 4.62
C THR A 394 -11.06 -10.43 5.86
N PRO A 395 -10.67 -10.80 7.10
CA PRO A 395 -11.42 -10.39 8.29
C PRO A 395 -11.53 -8.86 8.44
N LEU A 396 -10.44 -8.13 8.18
CA LEU A 396 -10.38 -6.66 8.23
C LEU A 396 -11.07 -5.98 7.02
N LEU A 397 -11.17 -6.68 5.88
CA LEU A 397 -11.94 -6.22 4.74
C LEU A 397 -13.45 -6.29 5.01
N THR A 398 -13.89 -7.31 5.73
CA THR A 398 -15.30 -7.51 6.11
C THR A 398 -15.70 -6.63 7.29
N ASP A 399 -14.83 -6.52 8.28
CA ASP A 399 -15.01 -5.67 9.46
C ASP A 399 -13.68 -4.94 9.77
N PRO A 400 -13.54 -3.66 9.38
CA PRO A 400 -12.36 -2.86 9.67
C PRO A 400 -12.03 -2.71 11.17
N GLY A 401 -12.99 -2.99 12.06
CA GLY A 401 -12.82 -3.01 13.51
C GLY A 401 -12.46 -4.38 14.10
N ALA A 402 -12.32 -5.42 13.27
CA ALA A 402 -12.02 -6.76 13.75
C ALA A 402 -10.69 -6.82 14.52
N GLU A 403 -10.64 -7.72 15.50
CA GLU A 403 -9.49 -7.88 16.36
C GLU A 403 -8.23 -8.25 15.56
N TRP A 404 -7.17 -7.44 15.73
CA TRP A 404 -5.87 -7.65 15.11
C TRP A 404 -4.76 -7.37 16.12
N VAL A 405 -4.25 -8.43 16.73
CA VAL A 405 -3.27 -8.36 17.83
C VAL A 405 -1.82 -8.30 17.33
N ARG A 406 -1.57 -8.78 16.11
CA ARG A 406 -0.21 -8.90 15.54
C ARG A 406 0.31 -7.52 15.09
N PRO A 407 1.50 -7.07 15.52
CA PRO A 407 2.15 -5.89 14.93
C PRO A 407 2.75 -6.22 13.56
N THR A 408 3.09 -5.18 12.79
CA THR A 408 3.80 -5.32 11.53
C THR A 408 5.31 -5.22 11.75
N VAL A 409 6.09 -5.89 10.90
CA VAL A 409 7.56 -5.97 11.01
C VAL A 409 8.19 -5.62 9.67
N THR A 410 9.10 -4.65 9.70
CA THR A 410 9.90 -4.22 8.54
C THR A 410 11.37 -4.53 8.79
N THR A 411 12.08 -5.01 7.77
CA THR A 411 13.52 -5.34 7.84
C THR A 411 14.32 -4.49 6.85
N TYR A 412 15.43 -3.90 7.31
CA TYR A 412 16.35 -3.12 6.46
C TYR A 412 17.80 -3.60 6.61
N GLY A 413 18.25 -4.45 5.68
CA GLY A 413 19.48 -5.19 5.90
C GLY A 413 19.32 -6.29 6.94
N ARG A 414 20.35 -7.12 7.07
CA ARG A 414 20.35 -8.22 8.03
C ARG A 414 20.38 -7.72 9.47
N ASN A 415 19.53 -8.28 10.34
CA ASN A 415 19.44 -7.97 11.77
C ASN A 415 19.03 -6.53 12.14
N ASN A 416 18.52 -5.71 11.21
CA ASN A 416 17.86 -4.45 11.56
C ASN A 416 16.35 -4.58 11.30
N HIS A 417 15.56 -4.38 12.35
CA HIS A 417 14.12 -4.59 12.30
C HIS A 417 13.38 -3.48 13.03
N SER A 418 12.21 -3.13 12.51
CA SER A 418 11.26 -2.24 13.15
C SER A 418 9.92 -2.95 13.30
N VAL A 419 9.37 -2.91 14.51
CA VAL A 419 8.09 -3.50 14.89
C VAL A 419 7.12 -2.36 15.18
N ARG A 420 6.03 -2.26 14.41
CA ARG A 420 5.01 -1.22 14.54
C ARG A 420 3.69 -1.84 14.98
N SER A 421 3.21 -1.46 16.16
CA SER A 421 1.85 -1.77 16.64
C SER A 421 0.88 -0.63 16.29
N ARG A 422 -0.29 -0.53 16.95
CA ARG A 422 -1.14 0.67 16.80
C ARG A 422 -0.48 1.91 17.40
N ARG A 423 0.10 1.77 18.60
CA ARG A 423 0.65 2.90 19.35
C ARG A 423 2.16 3.06 19.21
N TRP A 424 2.91 1.97 19.27
CA TRP A 424 4.36 2.04 19.40
C TRP A 424 5.06 1.62 18.12
N ARG A 425 6.21 2.23 17.86
CA ARG A 425 7.26 1.68 16.99
C ARG A 425 8.47 1.36 17.83
N TYR A 426 9.00 0.16 17.66
CA TYR A 426 10.22 -0.28 18.30
C TYR A 426 11.21 -0.78 17.24
N THR A 427 12.39 -0.19 17.21
CA THR A 427 13.44 -0.54 16.24
C THR A 427 14.64 -1.11 16.99
N ARG A 428 15.18 -2.23 16.49
CA ARG A 428 16.45 -2.80 16.96
C ARG A 428 17.40 -2.97 15.78
N TYR A 429 18.60 -2.44 15.90
CA TYR A 429 19.66 -2.55 14.91
C TYR A 429 20.55 -3.76 15.14
N SER A 430 21.36 -4.09 14.14
CA SER A 430 22.28 -5.22 14.15
C SER A 430 23.36 -5.13 15.23
N ASP A 431 23.66 -3.92 15.71
CA ASP A 431 24.59 -3.68 16.82
C ASP A 431 23.93 -3.77 18.21
N GLY A 432 22.63 -4.08 18.25
CA GLY A 432 21.83 -4.19 19.47
C GLY A 432 21.31 -2.86 20.00
N SER A 433 21.62 -1.73 19.35
CA SER A 433 21.03 -0.43 19.70
C SER A 433 19.55 -0.36 19.33
N GLU A 434 18.81 0.48 20.06
CA GLU A 434 17.35 0.46 20.04
C GLU A 434 16.78 1.88 19.93
N GLU A 435 15.62 1.98 19.27
CA GLU A 435 14.74 3.16 19.28
C GLU A 435 13.32 2.75 19.68
N LEU A 436 12.58 3.65 20.34
CA LEU A 436 11.18 3.45 20.70
C LEU A 436 10.42 4.77 20.59
N TYR A 437 9.31 4.77 19.86
CA TYR A 437 8.47 5.95 19.63
C TYR A 437 7.01 5.67 20.00
N ASP A 438 6.36 6.64 20.65
CA ASP A 438 4.93 6.62 20.98
C ASP A 438 4.15 7.44 19.95
N HIS A 439 3.62 6.81 18.89
CA HIS A 439 2.93 7.54 17.81
C HIS A 439 1.62 8.21 18.23
N HIS A 440 1.11 7.96 19.44
CA HIS A 440 -0.04 8.72 19.94
C HIS A 440 0.39 10.11 20.44
N ALA A 441 1.61 10.24 20.98
CA ALA A 441 2.14 11.48 21.55
C ALA A 441 3.15 12.18 20.62
N ASP A 442 3.87 11.38 19.84
CA ASP A 442 4.98 11.76 18.97
C ASP A 442 4.83 11.05 17.61
N PRO A 443 3.89 11.47 16.76
CA PRO A 443 3.66 10.85 15.46
C PRO A 443 4.82 11.07 14.48
N MET A 444 5.69 12.05 14.73
CA MET A 444 6.87 12.39 13.91
C MET A 444 8.15 11.68 14.39
N GLU A 445 8.06 10.86 15.44
CA GLU A 445 9.18 10.10 15.99
C GLU A 445 10.36 10.99 16.46
N TRP A 446 10.12 12.19 16.97
CA TRP A 446 11.18 13.13 17.39
C TRP A 446 11.88 12.77 18.70
N ASP A 447 11.24 12.03 19.60
CA ASP A 447 11.78 11.75 20.93
C ASP A 447 11.96 10.23 21.12
N ASN A 448 13.21 9.76 21.09
CA ASN A 448 13.55 8.36 21.30
C ASN A 448 13.44 7.96 22.78
N LEU A 449 12.43 7.16 23.09
CA LEU A 449 12.09 6.72 24.45
C LEU A 449 12.83 5.44 24.89
N ALA A 450 13.67 4.84 24.03
CA ALA A 450 14.22 3.50 24.27
C ALA A 450 15.11 3.37 25.52
N ALA A 451 15.73 4.47 25.95
CA ALA A 451 16.61 4.52 27.12
C ALA A 451 15.84 4.72 28.45
N LEU A 452 14.56 5.07 28.40
CA LEU A 452 13.78 5.41 29.59
C LEU A 452 13.20 4.14 30.25
N PRO A 453 13.51 3.87 31.54
CA PRO A 453 13.02 2.67 32.22
C PRO A 453 11.50 2.53 32.26
N ALA A 454 10.77 3.65 32.22
CA ALA A 454 9.30 3.67 32.22
C ALA A 454 8.68 2.94 31.02
N HIS A 455 9.42 2.77 29.92
CA HIS A 455 8.94 2.12 28.69
C HIS A 455 9.51 0.72 28.46
N ALA A 456 10.13 0.10 29.49
CA ALA A 456 10.71 -1.23 29.38
C ALA A 456 9.71 -2.31 28.93
N ASN A 457 8.46 -2.24 29.41
CA ASN A 457 7.41 -3.19 29.01
C ASN A 457 7.06 -3.04 27.53
N ALA A 458 6.90 -1.81 27.03
CA ALA A 458 6.61 -1.58 25.62
C ALA A 458 7.72 -2.17 24.74
N LYS A 459 8.99 -1.99 25.10
CA LYS A 459 10.12 -2.62 24.38
C LYS A 459 10.04 -4.14 24.42
N ALA A 460 9.84 -4.74 25.59
CA ALA A 460 9.76 -6.19 25.75
C ALA A 460 8.61 -6.78 24.93
N ASP A 461 7.44 -6.14 24.99
CA ASP A 461 6.24 -6.55 24.25
C ASP A 461 6.44 -6.49 22.73
N HIS A 462 7.27 -5.57 22.22
CA HIS A 462 7.57 -5.48 20.79
C HIS A 462 8.74 -6.38 20.39
N ALA A 463 9.75 -6.53 21.26
CA ALA A 463 10.94 -7.33 20.98
C ALA A 463 10.63 -8.81 20.74
N GLN A 464 9.55 -9.35 21.32
CA GLN A 464 9.11 -10.73 21.05
C GLN A 464 8.69 -10.97 19.59
N TRP A 465 8.38 -9.91 18.84
CA TRP A 465 7.96 -9.98 17.44
C TRP A 465 9.13 -9.83 16.45
N LEU A 466 10.33 -9.56 16.95
CA LEU A 466 11.52 -9.51 16.09
C LEU A 466 11.73 -10.88 15.41
N PRO A 467 12.13 -10.91 14.13
CA PRO A 467 12.37 -12.16 13.43
C PRO A 467 13.37 -13.05 14.16
N THR A 468 13.00 -14.31 14.39
CA THR A 468 13.90 -15.34 14.93
C THR A 468 14.82 -15.92 13.86
N VAL A 469 14.43 -15.79 12.59
CA VAL A 469 15.24 -16.18 11.43
C VAL A 469 15.76 -14.92 10.74
N ASN A 470 17.08 -14.87 10.58
CA ASN A 470 17.81 -13.82 9.85
C ASN A 470 18.84 -14.49 8.93
N ALA A 471 18.37 -14.91 7.76
CA ALA A 471 19.17 -15.55 6.72
C ALA A 471 20.36 -14.68 6.32
N GLU A 472 21.48 -15.32 5.98
CA GLU A 472 22.65 -14.61 5.45
C GLU A 472 22.33 -13.97 4.10
N GLU A 473 23.07 -12.90 3.79
CA GLU A 473 23.08 -12.35 2.44
C GLU A 473 23.79 -13.35 1.50
N PHE A 474 23.28 -13.50 0.27
CA PHE A 474 23.80 -14.40 -0.75
C PHE A 474 24.41 -13.65 -1.92
#